data_AF-A0A182YKU9-F1
#
_entry.id   AF-A0A182YKU9-F1
#
_cell.length_a   1.000
_cell.length_b   1.000
_cell.length_c   1.000
_cell.angle_alpha   90.00
_cell.angle_beta   90.00
_cell.angle_gamma   90.00
#
_symmetry.space_group_name_H-M   'P 1'
#
loop_
_entity.id
_entity.type
_entity.pdbx_description
1 polymer ?
#
loop_
_entity_poly.entity_id
_entity_poly.type
_entity_poly.pdbx_seq_one_letter_code
_entity_poly.pdbx_strand_id
1 'polypeptide(L)'
;MIPRRLRRFTHGDGSFRGRRSFEELAILPNGTVNEAYRPLAISQYHVHVHRWLEVFPREQLLVVNGDQLIDDPVSQLRRIEDFLGIEPRIGSNNFYFNETKGFYCLRNETGDKCLRETKGRKHPRVDPVVISKLRKFFVEHNQKFYELVGEDLGWPEE
;
A
#
# COMPACT_ATOMS: atom_id res chain seq x y z
N MET A 1 -8.43 3.05 0.84
CA MET A 1 -7.05 2.86 1.33
C MET A 1 -6.45 4.21 1.75
N ILE A 2 -5.99 4.40 2.99
CA ILE A 2 -5.14 5.55 3.31
C ILE A 2 -3.73 5.24 2.77
N PRO A 3 -3.09 6.14 1.99
CA PRO A 3 -1.77 5.88 1.44
C PRO A 3 -0.80 5.40 2.53
N ARG A 4 -0.33 4.14 2.45
CA ARG A 4 0.63 3.60 3.45
C ARG A 4 1.98 4.34 3.41
N ARG A 5 2.16 5.31 2.50
CA ARG A 5 3.34 6.18 2.36
C ARG A 5 3.29 7.48 3.17
N LEU A 6 2.43 7.59 4.18
CA LEU A 6 2.28 8.84 4.96
C LEU A 6 3.37 9.15 5.99
N ARG A 7 4.47 8.39 6.03
CA ARG A 7 5.55 8.62 7.01
C ARG A 7 6.82 9.29 6.47
N ARG A 8 6.83 9.80 5.24
CA ARG A 8 8.01 10.53 4.72
C ARG A 8 8.12 11.98 5.20
N PHE A 9 7.17 12.47 6.01
CA PHE A 9 7.15 13.89 6.44
C PHE A 9 7.12 14.13 7.95
N THR A 10 7.07 13.11 8.80
CA THR A 10 6.77 13.32 10.24
C THR A 10 7.81 12.85 11.24
N HIS A 11 9.01 12.39 10.86
CA HIS A 11 10.06 12.09 11.84
C HIS A 11 11.36 12.82 11.50
N GLY A 12 11.66 13.84 12.29
CA GLY A 12 12.94 14.54 12.38
C GLY A 12 12.99 15.16 13.76
N ASP A 13 13.96 14.67 14.53
CA ASP A 13 14.40 15.09 15.85
C ASP A 13 14.57 16.62 15.97
N GLY A 14 14.40 17.15 17.18
CA GLY A 14 14.78 18.48 17.67
C GLY A 14 14.66 19.70 16.74
N SER A 15 13.77 20.63 17.10
CA SER A 15 13.70 22.03 16.61
C SER A 15 13.30 22.22 15.15
N PHE A 16 12.02 22.50 14.84
CA PHE A 16 11.62 23.43 13.77
C PHE A 16 10.16 23.89 13.95
N ARG A 17 9.95 25.21 13.98
CA ARG A 17 8.64 25.85 13.74
C ARG A 17 8.10 25.38 12.36
N GLY A 18 6.83 25.00 12.27
CA GLY A 18 6.07 25.01 11.00
C GLY A 18 6.00 23.72 10.17
N ARG A 19 5.75 22.54 10.76
CA ARG A 19 5.29 21.37 9.99
C ARG A 19 3.78 21.19 10.15
N ARG A 20 3.04 21.36 9.05
CA ARG A 20 1.61 21.07 8.97
C ARG A 20 1.32 19.60 9.28
N SER A 21 0.21 19.34 9.96
CA SER A 21 -0.27 17.98 10.24
C SER A 21 -0.66 17.25 8.95
N PHE A 22 -0.91 15.95 9.05
CA PHE A 22 -1.42 15.20 7.89
C PHE A 22 -2.80 15.74 7.47
N GLU A 23 -3.65 16.03 8.44
CA GLU A 23 -5.01 16.53 8.25
C GLU A 23 -5.00 17.88 7.51
N GLU A 24 -4.12 18.81 7.92
CA GLU A 24 -3.95 20.12 7.27
C GLU A 24 -3.37 20.03 5.84
N LEU A 25 -2.73 18.91 5.50
CA LEU A 25 -2.21 18.66 4.15
C LEU A 25 -3.22 17.91 3.29
N ALA A 26 -3.99 17.00 3.89
CA ALA A 26 -4.94 16.12 3.20
C ALA A 26 -6.29 16.79 2.97
N ILE A 27 -6.70 17.74 3.80
CA ILE A 27 -7.99 18.43 3.74
C ILE A 27 -7.76 19.93 3.52
N LEU A 28 -8.41 20.48 2.50
CA LEU A 28 -8.37 21.91 2.19
C LEU A 28 -9.23 22.72 3.20
N PRO A 29 -9.01 24.05 3.32
CA PRO A 29 -9.79 24.88 4.24
C PRO A 29 -11.31 24.87 4.00
N ASN A 30 -11.74 24.60 2.76
CA ASN A 30 -13.15 24.44 2.39
C ASN A 30 -13.73 23.05 2.79
N GLY A 31 -12.93 22.18 3.41
CA GLY A 31 -13.30 20.84 3.82
C GLY A 31 -13.21 19.77 2.74
N THR A 32 -12.80 20.07 1.51
CA THR A 32 -12.63 19.04 0.45
C THR A 32 -11.28 18.35 0.55
N VAL A 33 -11.15 17.16 -0.05
CA VAL A 33 -9.88 16.44 -0.10
C VAL A 33 -8.90 17.18 -1.02
N ASN A 34 -7.65 17.31 -0.59
CA ASN A 34 -6.58 17.93 -1.34
C ASN A 34 -5.96 16.93 -2.33
N GLU A 35 -6.53 16.80 -3.52
CA GLU A 35 -6.04 15.87 -4.54
C GLU A 35 -4.61 16.15 -5.00
N ALA A 36 -4.18 17.42 -4.94
CA ALA A 36 -2.81 17.82 -5.28
C ALA A 36 -1.78 17.38 -4.21
N TYR A 37 -2.23 16.97 -3.02
CA TYR A 37 -1.33 16.44 -2.01
C TYR A 37 -0.74 15.13 -2.49
N ARG A 38 0.57 15.13 -2.77
CA ARG A 38 1.27 14.02 -3.44
C ARG A 38 0.93 12.62 -2.92
N PRO A 39 0.85 12.34 -1.59
CA PRO A 39 0.45 11.03 -1.10
C PRO A 39 -0.96 10.59 -1.51
N LEU A 40 -1.90 11.52 -1.65
CA LEU A 40 -3.26 11.23 -2.14
C LEU A 40 -3.27 11.05 -3.65
N ALA A 41 -2.58 11.93 -4.39
CA ALA A 41 -2.46 11.83 -5.85
C ALA A 41 -1.88 10.48 -6.32
N ILE A 42 -0.84 9.97 -5.64
CA ILE A 42 -0.25 8.66 -5.99
C ILE A 42 -1.15 7.47 -5.62
N SER A 43 -2.14 7.68 -4.74
CA SER A 43 -3.08 6.64 -4.33
C SER A 43 -4.33 6.56 -5.21
N GLN A 44 -4.48 7.46 -6.18
CA GLN A 44 -5.47 7.32 -7.25
C GLN A 44 -4.96 6.30 -8.29
N TYR A 45 -4.96 5.00 -7.95
CA TYR A 45 -4.28 3.97 -8.74
C TYR A 45 -4.79 3.84 -10.19
N HIS A 46 -6.10 4.00 -10.41
CA HIS A 46 -6.69 3.93 -11.75
C HIS A 46 -6.04 4.93 -12.73
N VAL A 47 -5.70 6.15 -12.29
CA VAL A 47 -5.03 7.16 -13.13
C VAL A 47 -3.68 6.66 -13.64
N HIS A 48 -2.92 5.98 -12.78
CA HIS A 48 -1.59 5.50 -13.12
C HIS A 48 -1.66 4.23 -13.96
N VAL A 49 -2.52 3.28 -13.59
CA VAL A 49 -2.67 2.01 -14.32
C VAL A 49 -3.24 2.21 -15.71
N HIS A 50 -4.17 3.14 -15.92
CA HIS A 50 -4.68 3.47 -17.25
C HIS A 50 -3.55 3.76 -18.25
N ARG A 51 -2.55 4.55 -17.84
CA ARG A 51 -1.39 4.90 -18.70
C ARG A 51 -0.51 3.70 -19.02
N TRP A 52 -0.38 2.74 -18.10
CA TRP A 52 0.34 1.50 -18.39
C TRP A 52 -0.44 0.64 -19.39
N LEU A 53 -1.76 0.60 -19.28
CA LEU A 53 -2.63 -0.16 -20.18
C LEU A 53 -2.72 0.42 -21.60
N GLU A 54 -2.36 1.69 -21.80
CA GLU A 54 -2.19 2.29 -23.14
C GLU A 54 -1.00 1.67 -23.92
N VAL A 55 -0.06 1.03 -23.22
CA VAL A 55 1.19 0.51 -23.81
C VAL A 55 1.31 -1.00 -23.65
N PHE A 56 0.88 -1.54 -22.51
CA PHE A 56 0.97 -2.96 -22.19
C PHE A 56 -0.44 -3.57 -22.10
N PRO A 57 -0.69 -4.71 -22.76
CA PRO A 57 -1.93 -5.45 -22.58
C PRO A 57 -2.10 -5.87 -21.12
N ARG A 58 -3.36 -5.99 -20.69
CA ARG A 58 -3.72 -6.28 -19.29
C ARG A 58 -3.07 -7.57 -18.79
N GLU A 59 -2.93 -8.56 -19.64
CA GLU A 59 -2.38 -9.89 -19.32
C GLU A 59 -0.88 -9.83 -18.98
N GLN A 60 -0.17 -8.76 -19.36
CA GLN A 60 1.24 -8.54 -19.02
C GLN A 60 1.45 -7.75 -17.71
N LEU A 61 0.37 -7.42 -16.99
CA LEU A 61 0.44 -6.69 -15.74
C LEU A 61 -0.16 -7.51 -14.60
N LEU A 62 0.67 -7.91 -13.64
CA LEU A 62 0.18 -8.49 -12.39
C LEU A 62 0.01 -7.41 -11.32
N VAL A 63 -1.20 -7.31 -10.76
CA VAL A 63 -1.47 -6.55 -9.54
C VAL A 63 -1.38 -7.50 -8.35
N VAL A 64 -0.44 -7.23 -7.45
CA VAL A 64 -0.25 -8.03 -6.23
C VAL A 64 -1.00 -7.35 -5.08
N ASN A 65 -1.83 -8.10 -4.35
CA ASN A 65 -2.54 -7.58 -3.20
C ASN A 65 -1.56 -7.40 -2.04
N GLY A 66 -1.17 -6.15 -1.78
CA GLY A 66 -0.20 -5.82 -0.74
C GLY A 66 -0.69 -6.07 0.68
N ASP A 67 -2.01 -6.09 0.92
CA ASP A 67 -2.59 -6.41 2.22
C ASP A 67 -2.51 -7.94 2.46
N GLN A 68 -2.90 -8.75 1.46
CA GLN A 68 -2.71 -10.20 1.52
C GLN A 68 -1.24 -10.61 1.56
N LEU A 69 -0.33 -9.89 0.90
CA LEU A 69 1.10 -10.19 0.96
C LEU A 69 1.68 -10.04 2.38
N ILE A 70 1.07 -9.18 3.21
CA ILE A 70 1.46 -9.02 4.61
C ILE A 70 0.96 -10.21 5.45
N ASP A 71 -0.28 -10.65 5.23
CA ASP A 71 -0.95 -11.65 6.07
C ASP A 71 -0.68 -13.10 5.62
N ASP A 72 -0.56 -13.32 4.31
CA ASP A 72 -0.28 -14.60 3.65
C ASP A 72 0.67 -14.40 2.45
N PRO A 73 1.99 -14.29 2.72
CA PRO A 73 2.97 -14.04 1.66
C PRO A 73 3.09 -15.18 0.65
N VAL A 74 2.81 -16.43 1.06
CA VAL A 74 3.02 -17.61 0.22
C VAL A 74 1.99 -17.66 -0.91
N SER A 75 0.72 -17.36 -0.64
CA SER A 75 -0.30 -17.35 -1.70
C SER A 75 -0.03 -16.27 -2.76
N GLN A 76 0.38 -15.07 -2.34
CA GLN A 76 0.73 -13.99 -3.26
C GLN A 76 1.98 -14.32 -4.07
N LEU A 77 2.98 -14.97 -3.47
CA LEU A 77 4.20 -15.36 -4.19
C LEU A 77 3.96 -16.46 -5.20
N ARG A 78 3.10 -17.45 -4.90
CA ARG A 78 2.69 -18.44 -5.90
C ARG A 78 2.04 -17.78 -7.11
N ARG A 79 1.14 -16.82 -6.89
CA ARG A 79 0.51 -16.05 -7.97
C ARG A 79 1.53 -15.29 -8.82
N ILE A 80 2.62 -14.82 -8.20
CA ILE A 80 3.75 -14.19 -8.92
C ILE A 80 4.56 -15.22 -9.70
N GLU A 81 4.87 -16.38 -9.11
CA GLU A 81 5.58 -17.48 -9.78
C GLU A 81 4.82 -17.97 -11.02
N ASP A 82 3.50 -18.18 -10.88
CA ASP A 82 2.60 -18.59 -11.96
C ASP A 82 2.56 -17.55 -13.09
N PHE A 83 2.42 -16.27 -12.75
CA PHE A 83 2.41 -15.17 -13.72
C PHE A 83 3.72 -15.06 -14.50
N LEU A 84 4.85 -15.30 -13.83
CA LEU A 84 6.17 -15.30 -14.47
C LEU A 84 6.47 -16.58 -15.25
N GLY A 85 5.63 -17.62 -15.12
CA GLY A 85 5.84 -18.92 -15.75
C GLY A 85 7.05 -19.67 -15.19
N ILE A 86 7.36 -19.48 -13.91
CA ILE A 86 8.48 -20.16 -13.22
C ILE A 86 7.98 -21.27 -12.31
N GLU A 87 8.85 -22.25 -12.04
CA GLU A 87 8.54 -23.34 -11.12
C GLU A 87 8.24 -22.80 -9.70
N PRO A 88 7.16 -23.25 -9.04
CA PRO A 88 6.83 -22.80 -7.69
C PRO A 88 7.81 -23.39 -6.67
N ARG A 89 8.77 -22.59 -6.21
CA ARG A 89 9.80 -23.03 -5.25
C ARG A 89 9.65 -22.38 -3.90
N ILE A 90 8.89 -21.29 -3.80
CA ILE A 90 8.71 -20.54 -2.56
C ILE A 90 7.54 -21.13 -1.76
N GLY A 91 7.84 -21.67 -0.59
CA GLY A 91 6.90 -22.29 0.33
C GLY A 91 6.83 -21.61 1.70
N SER A 92 5.95 -22.11 2.57
CA SER A 92 5.80 -21.63 3.95
C SER A 92 7.06 -21.82 4.79
N ASN A 93 7.88 -22.82 4.48
CA ASN A 93 9.18 -23.05 5.11
C ASN A 93 10.19 -21.90 4.89
N ASN A 94 10.02 -21.10 3.83
CA ASN A 94 10.84 -19.92 3.57
C ASN A 94 10.45 -18.72 4.44
N PHE A 95 9.37 -18.82 5.23
CA PHE A 95 8.87 -17.72 6.05
C PHE A 95 8.76 -18.11 7.52
N TYR A 96 8.90 -17.11 8.37
CA TYR A 96 8.49 -17.21 9.78
C TYR A 96 7.90 -15.87 10.21
N PHE A 97 6.89 -15.91 11.07
CA PHE A 97 6.33 -14.70 11.63
C PHE A 97 7.19 -14.22 12.80
N ASN A 98 7.61 -12.96 12.77
CA ASN A 98 8.36 -12.36 13.87
C ASN A 98 7.40 -11.47 14.68
N GLU A 99 7.00 -11.93 15.87
CA GLU A 99 6.03 -11.23 16.73
C GLU A 99 6.50 -9.83 17.15
N THR A 100 7.79 -9.65 17.45
CA THR A 100 8.36 -8.34 17.81
C THR A 100 8.29 -7.36 16.64
N LYS A 101 8.50 -7.85 15.42
CA LYS A 101 8.40 -7.05 14.21
C LYS A 101 6.96 -6.83 13.78
N GLY A 102 6.08 -7.80 14.04
CA GLY A 102 4.69 -7.86 13.56
C GLY A 102 4.56 -8.17 12.07
N PHE A 103 5.58 -8.78 11.46
CA PHE A 103 5.61 -9.10 10.02
C PHE A 103 6.32 -10.44 9.78
N TYR A 104 6.00 -11.09 8.66
CA TYR A 104 6.79 -12.22 8.16
C TYR A 104 8.21 -11.81 7.77
N CYS A 105 9.15 -12.66 8.14
CA CYS A 105 10.56 -12.58 7.79
C CYS A 105 10.97 -13.81 6.98
N LEU A 106 12.10 -13.74 6.29
CA LEU A 106 12.61 -14.78 5.42
C LEU A 106 13.54 -15.72 6.19
N ARG A 107 13.35 -17.03 5.99
CA ARG A 107 14.35 -18.05 6.33
C ARG A 107 15.22 -18.30 5.10
N ASN A 108 16.53 -18.30 5.30
CA ASN A 108 17.48 -18.63 4.24
C ASN A 108 18.55 -19.58 4.77
N GLU A 109 19.24 -20.28 3.87
CA GLU A 109 20.32 -21.21 4.23
C GLU A 109 21.46 -20.51 5.01
N THR A 110 21.68 -19.22 4.71
CA THR A 110 22.68 -18.38 5.37
C THR A 110 22.20 -17.73 6.67
N GLY A 111 20.96 -18.00 7.09
CA GLY A 111 20.34 -17.46 8.30
C GLY A 111 19.08 -16.63 8.05
N ASP A 112 18.33 -16.45 9.14
CA ASP A 112 17.05 -15.75 9.16
C ASP A 112 17.22 -14.23 9.00
N LYS A 113 16.38 -13.63 8.15
CA LYS A 113 16.47 -12.21 7.82
C LYS A 113 15.10 -11.56 7.69
N CYS A 114 14.92 -10.47 8.44
CA CYS A 114 13.78 -9.58 8.30
C CYS A 114 14.06 -8.41 7.35
N LEU A 115 12.99 -7.80 6.83
CA LEU A 115 13.10 -6.53 6.08
C LEU A 115 13.74 -5.42 6.94
N ARG A 116 14.42 -4.45 6.29
CA ARG A 116 15.07 -3.32 6.98
C ARG A 116 14.07 -2.51 7.82
N GLU A 117 14.55 -1.82 8.84
CA GLU A 117 13.74 -0.97 9.76
C GLU A 117 12.89 0.10 9.07
N THR A 118 13.28 0.49 7.85
CA THR A 118 12.50 1.44 7.04
C THR A 118 11.17 0.86 6.53
N LYS A 119 10.92 -0.45 6.73
CA LYS A 119 9.71 -1.21 6.38
C LYS A 119 8.92 -1.54 7.65
N GLY A 120 7.59 -1.46 7.60
CA GLY A 120 6.72 -1.74 8.76
C GLY A 120 6.63 -0.62 9.79
N ARG A 121 6.88 0.64 9.41
CA ARG A 121 6.86 1.79 10.34
C ARG A 121 5.44 2.08 10.84
N LYS A 122 5.28 2.28 12.15
CA LYS A 122 3.99 2.61 12.78
C LYS A 122 3.37 3.87 12.18
N HIS A 123 2.14 3.77 11.69
CA HIS A 123 1.40 4.93 11.17
C HIS A 123 1.09 5.94 12.29
N PRO A 124 1.11 7.25 12.01
CA PRO A 124 0.62 8.24 12.97
C PRO A 124 -0.87 8.04 13.22
N ARG A 125 -1.35 8.48 14.39
CA ARG A 125 -2.80 8.58 14.63
C ARG A 125 -3.35 9.69 13.73
N VAL A 126 -4.41 9.37 13.00
CA VAL A 126 -5.16 10.31 12.16
C VAL A 126 -6.56 10.44 12.73
N ASP A 127 -7.14 11.63 12.66
CA ASP A 127 -8.53 11.85 13.08
C ASP A 127 -9.49 10.90 12.33
N PRO A 128 -10.34 10.12 13.03
CA PRO A 128 -11.31 9.21 12.41
C PRO A 128 -12.23 9.89 11.38
N VAL A 129 -12.57 11.16 11.57
CA VAL A 129 -13.39 11.93 10.61
C VAL A 129 -12.64 12.13 9.30
N VAL A 130 -11.33 12.40 9.37
CA VAL A 130 -10.47 12.52 8.19
C VAL A 130 -10.29 11.15 7.52
N ILE A 131 -10.14 10.08 8.29
CA ILE A 131 -10.09 8.70 7.75
C ILE A 131 -11.35 8.39 6.95
N SER A 132 -12.53 8.60 7.53
CA SER A 132 -13.81 8.31 6.88
C SER A 132 -14.00 9.18 5.63
N LYS A 133 -13.65 10.46 5.69
CA LYS A 133 -13.70 11.35 4.51
C LYS A 133 -12.78 10.86 3.39
N LEU A 134 -11.57 10.42 3.72
CA LEU A 134 -10.63 9.87 2.73
C LEU A 134 -11.13 8.54 2.15
N ARG A 135 -11.72 7.66 2.97
CA ARG A 135 -12.30 6.40 2.47
C ARG A 135 -13.40 6.66 1.45
N LYS A 136 -14.36 7.52 1.79
CA LYS A 136 -15.44 7.96 0.89
C LYS A 136 -14.90 8.57 -0.41
N PHE A 137 -13.89 9.44 -0.31
CA PHE A 137 -13.24 10.02 -1.47
C PHE A 137 -12.61 8.97 -2.40
N PHE A 138 -11.99 7.93 -1.85
CA PHE A 138 -11.34 6.89 -2.66
C PHE A 138 -12.29 5.83 -3.22
N VAL A 139 -13.57 5.76 -2.81
CA VAL A 139 -14.51 4.71 -3.29
C VAL A 139 -14.57 4.68 -4.80
N GLU A 140 -14.88 5.82 -5.44
CA GLU A 140 -14.99 5.91 -6.90
C GLU A 140 -13.65 5.59 -7.59
N HIS A 141 -12.53 6.05 -7.02
CA HIS A 141 -11.21 5.75 -7.54
C HIS A 141 -10.82 4.27 -7.45
N ASN A 142 -11.28 3.57 -6.41
CA ASN A 142 -11.05 2.15 -6.21
C ASN A 142 -11.92 1.33 -7.17
N GLN A 143 -13.19 1.70 -7.35
CA GLN A 143 -14.09 1.02 -8.30
C GLN A 143 -13.54 1.09 -9.72
N LYS A 144 -13.13 2.28 -10.20
CA LYS A 144 -12.45 2.43 -11.50
C LYS A 144 -11.18 1.59 -11.59
N PHE A 145 -10.43 1.47 -10.51
CA PHE A 145 -9.23 0.64 -10.48
C PHE A 145 -9.59 -0.85 -10.60
N TYR A 146 -10.60 -1.33 -9.86
CA TYR A 146 -11.07 -2.71 -9.90
C TYR A 146 -11.58 -3.10 -11.28
N GLU A 147 -12.30 -2.21 -11.97
CA GLU A 147 -12.71 -2.40 -13.36
C GLU A 147 -11.51 -2.56 -14.30
N LEU A 148 -10.51 -1.68 -14.20
CA LEU A 148 -9.30 -1.75 -15.03
C LEU A 148 -8.49 -3.02 -14.79
N VAL A 149 -8.43 -3.49 -13.54
CA VAL A 149 -7.64 -4.67 -13.18
C VAL A 149 -8.45 -5.97 -13.19
N GLY A 150 -9.77 -5.91 -13.33
CA GLY A 150 -10.65 -7.08 -13.33
C GLY A 150 -10.69 -7.84 -11.99
N GLU A 151 -10.36 -7.18 -10.89
CA GLU A 151 -10.29 -7.79 -9.55
C GLU A 151 -10.68 -6.76 -8.48
N ASP A 152 -11.59 -7.16 -7.59
CA ASP A 152 -11.91 -6.40 -6.38
C ASP A 152 -10.93 -6.76 -5.26
N LEU A 153 -10.29 -5.74 -4.68
CA LEU A 153 -9.31 -5.91 -3.59
C LEU A 153 -9.91 -5.73 -2.18
N GLY A 154 -11.22 -5.47 -2.08
CA GLY A 154 -11.94 -5.41 -0.81
C GLY A 154 -11.50 -4.27 0.11
N TRP A 155 -11.10 -3.12 -0.45
CA TRP A 155 -10.67 -2.00 0.39
C TRP A 155 -11.85 -1.31 1.09
N PRO A 156 -11.66 -0.84 2.34
CA PRO A 156 -12.75 -0.27 3.13
C PRO A 156 -13.28 1.04 2.55
N GLU A 157 -14.61 1.16 2.51
CA GLU A 157 -15.35 2.31 1.97
C GLU A 157 -15.83 3.29 3.06
N GLU A 158 -15.87 2.86 4.34
CA GLU A 158 -16.35 3.66 5.49
C GLU A 158 -15.30 3.87 6.56
#